data_AF-V5I719-F1
#
_entry.id   AF-V5I719-F1
#
_cell.length_a   1.000
_cell.length_b   1.000
_cell.length_c   1.000
_cell.angle_alpha   90.00
_cell.angle_beta   90.00
_cell.angle_gamma   90.00
#
_symmetry.space_group_name_H-M   'P 1'
#
loop_
_entity.id
_entity.type
_entity.pdbx_description
1 polymer ?
#
loop_
_entity_poly.entity_id
_entity_poly.type
_entity_poly.pdbx_seq_one_letter_code
_entity_poly.pdbx_strand_id
1 'polypeptide(L)'
;ERVRLMNEIISGIQVIKMYTWEKPFAKLVQITRMKEMKQIRATSIIRAFTMSCNLMLQTVATFLCIITYVLTGNTVNASFVYTVTSFYGLLKFVVIMLFPQAVTQFAETNVSVRRIREFLLYDEIHKIDNVQYQEKYENGTNGTLWINKKDKAVGIHMKNASVKWIQ
;
A
#
# COMPACT_ATOMS: atom_id res chain seq x y z
N GLU A 1 10.38 0.73 6.87
CA GLU A 1 11.39 1.50 7.64
C GLU A 1 12.39 0.61 8.38
N ARG A 2 11.94 -0.30 9.28
CA ARG A 2 12.82 -1.25 9.99
C ARG A 2 13.77 -2.03 9.06
N VAL A 3 13.25 -2.60 7.97
CA VAL A 3 14.05 -3.41 7.04
C VAL A 3 15.19 -2.59 6.43
N ARG A 4 14.91 -1.33 6.06
CA ARG A 4 15.91 -0.42 5.52
C ARG A 4 16.98 -0.07 6.57
N LEU A 5 16.55 0.25 7.79
CA LEU A 5 17.47 0.59 8.89
C LEU A 5 18.37 -0.61 9.27
N MET A 6 17.82 -1.82 9.30
CA MET A 6 18.61 -3.03 9.50
C MET A 6 19.59 -3.29 8.36
N ASN A 7 19.18 -3.07 7.10
CA ASN A 7 20.07 -3.18 5.95
C ASN A 7 21.23 -2.18 6.03
N GLU A 8 20.97 -0.93 6.42
CA GLU A 8 22.00 0.09 6.62
C GLU A 8 22.98 -0.29 7.75
N ILE A 9 22.48 -0.85 8.87
CA ILE A 9 23.33 -1.34 9.97
C ILE A 9 24.23 -2.50 9.52
N ILE A 10 23.68 -3.48 8.78
CA ILE A 10 24.45 -4.65 8.30
C ILE A 10 25.55 -4.19 7.34
N SER A 11 25.23 -3.25 6.45
CA SER A 11 26.21 -2.67 5.52
C SER A 11 27.34 -1.91 6.23
N GLY A 12 27.11 -1.37 7.43
CA GLY A 12 28.08 -0.59 8.21
C GLY A 12 28.75 -1.30 9.39
N ILE A 13 28.61 -2.63 9.51
CA ILE A 13 28.96 -3.37 10.74
C ILE A 13 30.45 -3.27 11.14
N GLN A 14 31.36 -3.15 10.17
CA GLN A 14 32.80 -3.05 10.41
C GLN A 14 33.16 -1.79 11.20
N VAL A 15 32.60 -0.65 10.83
CA VAL A 15 32.81 0.64 11.52
C VAL A 15 32.23 0.59 12.94
N ILE A 16 31.04 0.00 13.09
CA ILE A 16 30.38 -0.12 14.40
C ILE A 16 31.24 -0.92 15.38
N LYS A 17 31.87 -2.02 14.92
CA LYS A 17 32.78 -2.81 15.74
C LYS A 17 34.10 -2.09 16.05
N MET A 18 34.69 -1.45 15.04
CA MET A 18 35.93 -0.68 15.20
C MET A 18 35.82 0.40 16.29
N TYR A 19 34.68 1.08 16.36
CA TYR A 19 34.43 2.13 17.35
C TYR A 19 33.63 1.66 18.58
N THR A 20 33.39 0.35 18.74
CA THR A 20 32.61 -0.23 19.86
C THR A 20 31.21 0.39 20.04
N TRP A 21 30.59 0.86 18.96
CA TRP A 21 29.26 1.47 18.96
C TRP A 21 28.11 0.46 19.05
N GLU A 22 28.39 -0.78 19.42
CA GLU A 22 27.38 -1.84 19.47
C GLU A 22 26.24 -1.52 20.45
N LYS A 23 26.56 -0.98 21.63
CA LYS A 23 25.56 -0.62 22.65
C LYS A 23 24.59 0.50 22.23
N PRO A 24 25.04 1.65 21.69
CA PRO A 24 24.12 2.68 21.21
C PRO A 24 23.28 2.20 20.02
N PHE A 25 23.83 1.41 19.09
CA PHE A 25 23.07 0.83 17.99
C PHE A 25 22.03 -0.21 18.47
N ALA A 26 22.36 -1.04 19.45
CA ALA A 26 21.40 -1.95 20.07
C ALA A 26 20.22 -1.19 20.69
N LYS A 27 20.49 -0.07 21.38
CA LYS A 27 19.44 0.80 21.92
C LYS A 27 18.57 1.42 20.83
N LEU A 28 19.16 1.85 19.72
CA LEU A 28 18.42 2.40 18.57
C LEU A 28 17.46 1.36 17.95
N VAL A 29 17.93 0.13 17.76
CA VAL A 29 17.10 -0.98 17.26
C VAL A 29 15.97 -1.30 18.25
N GLN A 30 16.25 -1.31 19.56
CA GLN A 30 15.23 -1.54 20.59
C GLN A 30 14.14 -0.48 20.55
N ILE A 31 14.48 0.81 20.43
CA ILE A 31 13.51 1.90 20.31
C ILE A 31 12.64 1.72 19.06
N THR A 32 13.25 1.36 17.93
CA THR A 32 12.54 1.11 16.67
C THR A 32 11.57 -0.06 16.80
N ARG A 33 12.01 -1.18 17.40
CA ARG A 33 11.16 -2.36 17.67
C ARG A 33 10.01 -2.04 18.63
N MET A 34 10.24 -1.21 19.64
CA MET A 34 9.17 -0.78 20.55
C MET A 34 8.07 0.00 19.81
N LYS A 35 8.44 0.90 18.90
CA LYS A 35 7.49 1.65 18.06
C LYS A 35 6.68 0.71 17.17
N GLU A 36 7.34 -0.23 16.49
CA GLU A 36 6.70 -1.26 15.66
C GLU A 36 5.73 -2.12 16.48
N MET A 37 6.17 -2.62 17.64
CA MET A 37 5.33 -3.43 18.52
C MET A 37 4.08 -2.66 18.99
N LYS A 38 4.20 -1.35 19.25
CA LYS A 38 3.05 -0.50 19.58
C LYS A 38 2.04 -0.44 18.43
N GLN A 39 2.51 -0.28 17.20
CA GLN A 39 1.65 -0.28 16.00
C GLN A 39 1.00 -1.64 15.75
N ILE A 40 1.76 -2.73 15.93
CA ILE A 40 1.23 -4.10 15.80
C ILE A 40 0.12 -4.31 16.83
N ARG A 41 0.36 -3.97 18.11
CA ARG A 41 -0.67 -4.09 19.16
C ARG A 41 -1.92 -3.27 18.84
N ALA A 42 -1.76 -2.02 18.43
CA ALA A 42 -2.89 -1.16 18.06
C ALA A 42 -3.70 -1.78 16.90
N THR A 43 -3.01 -2.27 15.87
CA THR A 43 -3.65 -2.93 14.71
C THR A 43 -4.38 -4.21 15.13
N SER A 44 -3.76 -5.01 16.00
CA SER A 44 -4.38 -6.24 16.52
C SER A 44 -5.65 -5.94 17.33
N ILE A 45 -5.65 -4.89 18.15
CA ILE A 45 -6.83 -4.46 18.92
C ILE A 45 -7.96 -4.04 17.98
N ILE A 46 -7.66 -3.22 16.96
CA ILE A 46 -8.66 -2.79 15.98
C ILE A 46 -9.24 -3.98 15.21
N ARG A 47 -8.38 -4.94 14.81
CA ARG A 47 -8.83 -6.17 14.14
C ARG A 47 -9.73 -7.01 15.04
N ALA A 48 -9.34 -7.21 16.31
CA ALA A 48 -10.15 -7.96 17.27
C ALA A 48 -11.52 -7.29 17.48
N PHE A 49 -11.54 -5.96 17.65
CA PHE A 49 -12.78 -5.21 17.78
C PHE A 49 -13.68 -5.35 16.54
N THR A 50 -13.10 -5.22 15.34
CA THR A 50 -13.83 -5.39 14.07
C THR A 50 -14.44 -6.78 13.95
N MET A 51 -13.71 -7.82 14.36
CA MET A 51 -14.19 -9.20 14.36
C MET A 51 -15.35 -9.40 15.35
N SER A 52 -15.24 -8.84 16.55
CA SER A 52 -16.33 -8.86 17.55
C SER A 52 -17.57 -8.13 17.04
N CYS A 53 -17.42 -6.94 16.45
CA CYS A 53 -18.52 -6.19 15.85
C CYS A 53 -19.21 -6.98 14.73
N ASN A 54 -18.46 -7.70 13.89
CA ASN A 54 -19.03 -8.51 12.81
C ASN A 54 -19.97 -9.60 13.35
N LEU A 55 -19.59 -10.27 14.45
CA LEU A 55 -20.42 -11.27 15.10
C LEU A 55 -21.68 -10.67 15.72
N MET A 56 -21.56 -9.51 16.39
CA MET A 56 -22.68 -8.86 17.07
C MET A 56 -23.67 -8.21 16.09
N LEU A 57 -23.19 -7.64 14.99
CA LEU A 57 -24.01 -6.82 14.09
C LEU A 57 -25.22 -7.59 13.53
N GLN A 58 -25.05 -8.87 13.19
CA GLN A 58 -26.13 -9.68 12.65
C GLN A 58 -27.25 -9.88 13.67
N THR A 59 -26.89 -10.29 14.89
CA THR A 59 -27.85 -10.54 15.98
C THR A 59 -28.53 -9.25 16.43
N VAL A 60 -27.79 -8.13 16.47
CA VAL A 60 -28.34 -6.82 16.83
C VAL A 60 -29.30 -6.32 15.74
N ALA A 61 -28.94 -6.47 14.46
CA ALA A 61 -29.78 -6.04 13.34
C ALA A 61 -31.10 -6.82 13.27
N THR A 62 -31.05 -8.16 13.42
CA THR A 62 -32.26 -8.98 13.44
C THR A 62 -33.13 -8.68 14.65
N PHE A 63 -32.53 -8.51 15.83
CA PHE A 63 -33.24 -8.13 17.06
C PHE A 63 -33.95 -6.79 16.93
N LEU A 64 -33.25 -5.76 16.43
CA LEU A 64 -33.84 -4.43 16.19
C LEU A 64 -35.01 -4.52 15.20
N CYS A 65 -34.85 -5.26 14.09
CA CYS A 65 -35.89 -5.43 13.10
C CYS A 65 -37.16 -6.08 13.71
N ILE A 66 -36.99 -7.15 14.48
CA ILE A 66 -38.11 -7.84 15.14
C ILE A 66 -38.78 -6.92 16.17
N ILE A 67 -38.00 -6.18 16.97
CA ILE A 67 -38.54 -5.22 17.94
C ILE A 67 -39.36 -4.14 17.25
N THR A 68 -38.84 -3.50 16.20
CA THR A 68 -39.56 -2.46 15.45
C THR A 68 -40.87 -3.02 14.87
N TYR A 69 -40.84 -4.26 14.39
CA TYR A 69 -42.03 -4.92 13.87
C TYR A 69 -43.10 -5.15 14.95
N VAL A 70 -42.69 -5.57 16.16
CA VAL A 70 -43.59 -5.72 17.32
C VAL A 70 -44.17 -4.39 17.78
N LEU A 71 -43.36 -3.33 17.88
CA LEU A 71 -43.83 -2.00 18.31
C LEU A 71 -44.87 -1.41 17.35
N THR A 72 -44.85 -1.82 16.09
CA THR A 72 -45.83 -1.39 15.08
C THR A 72 -47.19 -2.10 15.26
N GLY A 73 -47.33 -2.99 16.25
CA GLY A 73 -48.58 -3.69 16.58
C GLY A 73 -48.83 -4.94 15.75
N ASN A 74 -47.86 -5.41 14.97
CA ASN A 74 -47.99 -6.63 14.18
C ASN A 74 -47.69 -7.88 15.02
N THR A 75 -48.36 -8.99 14.70
CA THR A 75 -48.10 -10.28 15.35
C THR A 75 -46.87 -10.96 14.73
N VAL A 76 -45.94 -11.38 15.58
CA VAL A 76 -44.70 -12.04 15.14
C VAL A 76 -45.02 -13.49 14.79
N ASN A 77 -44.85 -13.84 13.53
CA ASN A 77 -44.98 -15.23 13.07
C ASN A 77 -43.59 -15.87 12.91
N ALA A 78 -43.48 -17.17 13.17
CA ALA A 78 -42.21 -17.91 13.08
C ALA A 78 -41.59 -17.84 11.67
N SER A 79 -42.44 -17.91 10.64
CA SER A 79 -42.02 -17.79 9.23
C SER A 79 -41.38 -16.43 8.92
N PHE A 80 -41.86 -15.35 9.54
CA PHE A 80 -41.32 -14.01 9.35
C PHE A 80 -39.92 -13.90 9.95
N VAL A 81 -39.75 -14.32 11.21
CA VAL A 81 -38.45 -14.27 11.91
C VAL A 81 -37.38 -15.07 11.17
N TYR A 82 -37.73 -16.25 10.65
CA TYR A 82 -36.82 -17.08 9.86
C TYR A 82 -36.39 -16.40 8.56
N THR A 83 -37.34 -15.78 7.85
CA THR A 83 -37.09 -15.06 6.59
C THR A 83 -36.18 -13.86 6.82
N VAL A 84 -36.48 -13.04 7.82
CA VAL A 84 -35.69 -11.86 8.19
C VAL A 84 -34.26 -12.26 8.56
N THR A 85 -34.10 -13.29 9.39
CA THR A 85 -32.77 -13.76 9.81
C THR A 85 -31.93 -14.22 8.62
N SER A 86 -32.53 -14.98 7.71
CA SER A 86 -31.87 -15.44 6.48
C SER A 86 -31.45 -14.27 5.57
N PHE A 87 -32.35 -13.30 5.40
CA PHE A 87 -32.09 -12.11 4.58
C PHE A 87 -30.94 -11.26 5.15
N TYR A 88 -30.93 -10.99 6.45
CA TYR A 88 -29.83 -10.25 7.09
C TYR A 88 -28.50 -11.01 7.04
N GLY A 89 -28.53 -12.35 7.06
CA GLY A 89 -27.33 -13.17 6.85
C GLY A 89 -26.67 -12.93 5.48
N LEU A 90 -27.47 -12.87 4.42
CA LEU A 90 -27.00 -12.54 3.06
C LEU A 90 -26.56 -11.09 2.94
N LEU A 91 -27.38 -10.16 3.45
CA LEU A 91 -27.08 -8.73 3.43
C LEU A 91 -25.75 -8.41 4.13
N LYS A 92 -25.48 -9.08 5.25
CA LYS A 92 -24.22 -8.95 5.99
C LYS A 92 -23.01 -9.22 5.12
N PHE A 93 -23.04 -10.31 4.34
CA PHE A 93 -21.93 -10.68 3.47
C PHE A 93 -21.64 -9.59 2.44
N VAL A 94 -22.68 -9.08 1.79
CA VAL A 94 -22.55 -8.02 0.78
C VAL A 94 -22.02 -6.73 1.39
N VAL A 95 -22.61 -6.29 2.52
CA VAL A 95 -22.30 -4.99 3.12
C VAL A 95 -20.96 -4.98 3.84
N ILE A 96 -20.60 -6.05 4.56
CA ILE A 96 -19.37 -6.07 5.36
C ILE A 96 -18.15 -6.46 4.52
N MET A 97 -18.27 -7.42 3.60
CA MET A 97 -17.12 -7.89 2.81
C MET A 97 -17.05 -7.25 1.44
N LEU A 98 -18.08 -7.42 0.62
CA LEU A 98 -18.01 -7.03 -0.80
C LEU A 98 -17.92 -5.52 -0.97
N PHE A 99 -18.69 -4.76 -0.20
CA PHE A 99 -18.76 -3.31 -0.36
C PHE A 99 -17.42 -2.59 -0.06
N PRO A 100 -16.76 -2.80 1.10
CA PRO A 100 -15.46 -2.14 1.37
C PRO A 100 -14.37 -2.60 0.41
N GLN A 101 -14.39 -3.87 0.01
CA GLN A 101 -13.44 -4.41 -0.96
C GLN A 101 -13.62 -3.73 -2.32
N ALA A 102 -14.85 -3.62 -2.81
CA ALA A 102 -15.16 -2.95 -4.07
C ALA A 102 -14.71 -1.48 -4.05
N VAL A 103 -14.98 -0.75 -2.96
CA VAL A 103 -14.54 0.64 -2.81
C VAL A 103 -13.02 0.77 -2.84
N THR A 104 -12.31 -0.13 -2.15
CA THR A 104 -10.84 -0.13 -2.13
C THR A 104 -10.26 -0.43 -3.51
N GLN A 105 -10.76 -1.48 -4.17
CA GLN A 105 -10.32 -1.86 -5.52
C GLN A 105 -10.63 -0.77 -6.55
N PHE A 106 -11.78 -0.11 -6.42
CA PHE A 106 -12.15 1.01 -7.28
C PHE A 106 -11.18 2.20 -7.10
N ALA A 107 -10.84 2.53 -5.85
CA ALA A 107 -9.89 3.59 -5.55
C ALA A 107 -8.48 3.27 -6.10
N GLU A 108 -8.00 2.05 -5.91
CA GLU A 108 -6.72 1.58 -6.45
C GLU A 108 -6.69 1.59 -7.99
N THR A 109 -7.78 1.13 -8.61
CA THR A 109 -7.93 1.14 -10.07
C THR A 109 -7.90 2.58 -10.61
N ASN A 110 -8.62 3.50 -9.97
CA ASN A 110 -8.65 4.91 -10.38
C ASN A 110 -7.24 5.54 -10.31
N VAL A 111 -6.50 5.32 -9.21
CA VAL A 111 -5.11 5.80 -9.08
C VAL A 111 -4.21 5.15 -10.14
N SER A 112 -4.38 3.86 -10.42
CA SER A 112 -3.60 3.14 -11.43
C SER A 112 -3.85 3.69 -12.85
N VAL A 113 -5.12 3.89 -13.21
CA VAL A 113 -5.52 4.51 -14.49
C VAL A 113 -4.94 5.91 -14.62
N ARG A 114 -4.95 6.72 -13.54
CA ARG A 114 -4.36 8.05 -13.56
C ARG A 114 -2.86 8.03 -13.86
N ARG A 115 -2.10 7.12 -13.23
CA ARG A 115 -0.66 6.96 -13.49
C ARG A 115 -0.36 6.53 -14.91
N ILE A 116 -1.15 5.59 -15.46
CA ILE A 116 -1.01 5.16 -16.86
C ILE A 116 -1.29 6.32 -17.80
N ARG A 117 -2.33 7.11 -17.52
CA ARG A 117 -2.66 8.31 -18.29
C ARG A 117 -1.53 9.34 -18.26
N GLU A 118 -0.97 9.63 -17.09
CA GLU A 118 0.19 10.52 -16.96
C GLU A 118 1.40 9.98 -17.75
N PHE A 119 1.65 8.67 -17.69
CA PHE A 119 2.73 8.05 -18.44
C PHE A 119 2.57 8.19 -19.96
N LEU A 120 1.37 7.92 -20.47
CA LEU A 120 1.07 8.01 -21.91
C LEU A 120 1.03 9.44 -22.45
N LEU A 121 0.93 10.44 -21.58
CA LEU A 121 0.91 11.86 -21.93
C LEU A 121 2.29 12.54 -21.81
N TYR A 122 3.35 11.81 -21.46
CA TYR A 122 4.70 12.37 -21.49
C TYR A 122 5.13 12.63 -22.94
N ASP A 123 5.87 13.72 -23.13
CA ASP A 123 6.47 14.04 -24.43
C ASP A 123 7.43 12.93 -24.87
N GLU A 124 7.28 12.50 -26.12
CA GLU A 124 8.17 11.52 -26.73
C GLU A 124 9.54 12.13 -26.99
N ILE A 125 10.60 11.41 -26.65
CA ILE A 125 11.96 11.83 -27.01
C ILE A 125 12.18 11.49 -28.48
N HIS A 126 12.17 12.52 -29.34
CA HIS A 126 12.61 12.36 -30.72
C HIS A 126 14.08 11.94 -30.76
N LYS A 127 14.39 10.96 -31.61
CA LYS A 127 15.75 10.49 -31.89
C LYS A 127 16.68 11.69 -32.11
N ILE A 128 17.64 11.87 -31.21
CA ILE A 128 18.85 12.61 -31.55
C ILE A 128 19.71 11.62 -32.33
N ASP A 129 19.55 11.57 -33.65
CA ASP A 129 20.31 10.66 -34.53
C ASP A 129 21.84 10.92 -34.52
N ASN A 130 22.35 11.90 -33.75
CA ASN A 130 23.76 12.29 -33.74
C ASN A 130 24.35 12.59 -32.34
N VAL A 131 24.07 11.77 -31.32
CA VAL A 131 24.91 11.84 -30.09
C VAL A 131 26.13 10.96 -30.28
N GLN A 132 27.20 11.56 -30.81
CA GLN A 132 28.56 11.04 -30.64
C GLN A 132 28.84 10.95 -29.13
N TYR A 133 28.85 9.74 -28.59
CA TYR A 133 29.42 9.49 -27.26
C TYR A 133 30.92 9.73 -27.36
N GLN A 134 31.37 10.98 -27.09
CA GLN A 134 32.78 11.22 -26.80
C GLN A 134 33.06 10.70 -25.38
N GLU A 135 33.70 9.54 -25.30
CA GLU A 135 34.38 9.12 -24.07
C GLU A 135 35.43 10.16 -23.71
N LYS A 136 35.19 10.88 -22.61
CA LYS A 136 36.12 11.86 -22.08
C LYS A 136 37.25 11.10 -21.36
N TYR A 137 38.35 10.84 -22.05
CA TYR A 137 39.62 10.53 -21.41
C TYR A 137 40.13 11.80 -20.71
N GLU A 138 40.13 11.80 -19.38
CA GLU A 138 40.73 12.86 -18.57
C GLU A 138 42.26 12.76 -18.62
N ASN A 139 42.89 13.56 -19.47
CA ASN A 139 44.24 14.03 -19.21
C ASN A 139 44.15 15.48 -18.75
N GLY A 140 44.66 15.72 -17.54
CA GLY A 140 44.50 16.98 -16.83
C GLY A 140 45.02 18.19 -17.61
N THR A 141 44.17 19.19 -17.77
CA THR A 141 44.43 20.60 -17.41
C THR A 141 43.18 21.45 -17.70
N ASN A 142 42.77 22.21 -16.69
CA ASN A 142 41.89 23.38 -16.64
C ASN A 142 40.89 23.62 -17.80
N GLY A 143 39.62 23.35 -17.52
CA GLY A 143 38.48 23.90 -18.25
C GLY A 143 37.17 23.55 -17.54
N THR A 144 36.59 24.50 -16.80
CA THR A 144 35.27 24.35 -16.17
C THR A 144 34.19 24.35 -17.24
N LEU A 145 33.66 23.16 -17.54
CA LEU A 145 32.59 22.95 -18.51
C LEU A 145 31.24 23.00 -17.77
N TRP A 146 30.46 24.04 -18.01
CA TRP A 146 29.10 24.17 -17.48
C TRP A 146 28.19 23.12 -18.13
N ILE A 147 27.96 22.01 -17.44
CA ILE A 147 26.87 21.10 -17.81
C ILE A 147 25.58 21.77 -17.32
N ASN A 148 24.86 22.41 -18.24
CA ASN A 148 23.53 22.94 -17.99
C ASN A 148 22.60 21.75 -17.69
N LYS A 149 22.41 21.48 -16.40
CA LYS A 149 21.67 20.35 -15.82
C LYS A 149 20.16 20.56 -15.95
N LYS A 150 19.67 20.99 -17.12
CA LYS A 150 18.24 21.27 -17.33
C LYS A 150 17.47 20.19 -18.09
N ASP A 151 18.10 19.40 -18.96
CA ASP A 151 17.36 18.41 -19.75
C ASP A 151 18.01 17.03 -19.72
N LYS A 152 18.05 16.38 -18.56
CA LYS A 152 18.11 14.91 -18.55
C LYS A 152 16.68 14.40 -18.75
N ALA A 153 16.19 14.45 -19.98
CA ALA A 153 15.00 13.72 -20.36
C ALA A 153 15.29 12.22 -20.16
N VAL A 154 14.77 11.66 -19.07
CA VAL A 154 14.90 10.23 -18.77
C VAL A 154 13.87 9.50 -19.64
N GLY A 155 14.29 9.08 -20.84
CA GLY A 155 13.47 8.27 -21.73
C GLY A 155 13.94 6.83 -21.79
N ILE A 156 13.01 5.94 -22.09
CA ILE A 156 13.29 4.51 -22.27
C ILE A 156 13.29 4.24 -23.78
N HIS A 157 14.48 4.16 -24.39
CA HIS A 157 14.62 3.79 -25.80
C HIS A 157 14.76 2.26 -25.91
N MET A 158 13.71 1.59 -26.40
CA MET A 158 13.74 0.14 -26.63
C MET A 158 14.01 -0.14 -28.11
N LYS A 159 15.11 -0.84 -28.41
CA LYS A 159 15.40 -1.34 -29.76
C LYS A 159 15.30 -2.88 -29.73
N ASN A 160 14.51 -3.45 -30.63
CA ASN A 160 14.34 -4.91 -30.76
C ASN A 160 13.81 -5.60 -29.48
N ALA A 161 12.84 -4.98 -28.79
CA ALA A 161 12.23 -5.56 -27.58
C ALA A 161 11.08 -6.51 -27.94
N SER A 162 11.05 -7.68 -27.31
CA SER A 162 9.92 -8.60 -27.33
C SER A 162 9.35 -8.69 -25.92
N VAL A 163 8.07 -8.36 -25.76
CA VAL A 163 7.38 -8.38 -24.46
C VAL A 163 6.46 -9.59 -24.44
N LYS A 164 6.66 -10.47 -23.47
CA LYS A 164 5.76 -11.59 -23.19
C LYS A 164 5.10 -11.35 -21.84
N TRP A 165 3.78 -11.22 -21.83
CA TRP A 165 3.00 -11.20 -20.60
C TRP A 165 3.03 -12.61 -20.01
N ILE A 166 3.61 -12.74 -18.83
CA ILE A 166 3.55 -13.99 -18.08
C ILE A 166 2.24 -13.93 -17.29
N GLN A 167 1.35 -14.86 -17.63
CA GLN A 167 0.11 -15.11 -16.90
C GLN A 167 0.39 -15.93 -15.64
#